data_AF-A0A7X6RNE0-F1
#
_entry.id   AF-A0A7X6RNE0-F1
#
_cell.length_a   1.000
_cell.length_b   1.000
_cell.length_c   1.000
_cell.angle_alpha   90.00
_cell.angle_beta   90.00
_cell.angle_gamma   90.00
#
_symmetry.space_group_name_H-M   'P 1'
#
loop_
_entity.id
_entity.type
_entity.pdbx_description
1 polymer ?
#
loop_
_entity_poly.entity_id
_entity_poly.type
_entity_poly.pdbx_seq_one_letter_code
_entity_poly.pdbx_strand_id
1 'polypeptide(L)'
;MAFTRPFTETAEQERERLASAATGSKTHALSTLPVTILEWPQDLLIELPWRVTGESEYRVVVVPFQFHAETEPAIGRQREPRPRKRHSGSWDCIVVASDHPAYPVGGHRLRIPAIEIVRGTQIFI
;
A
#
# COMPACT_ATOMS: atom_id res chain seq x y z
N MET A 1 -15.20 25.73 12.77
CA MET A 1 -15.44 24.27 12.69
C MET A 1 -14.08 23.59 12.68
N ALA A 2 -13.76 22.81 13.72
CA ALA A 2 -12.49 22.09 13.78
C ALA A 2 -12.57 20.87 12.85
N PHE A 3 -11.80 20.88 11.77
CA PHE A 3 -11.59 19.70 10.95
C PHE A 3 -10.71 18.73 11.75
N THR A 4 -11.34 17.81 12.48
CA THR A 4 -10.62 16.70 13.09
C THR A 4 -9.98 15.90 11.96
N ARG A 5 -8.67 16.04 11.77
CA ARG A 5 -7.93 15.19 10.83
C ARG A 5 -8.17 13.74 11.27
N PRO A 6 -8.69 12.86 10.39
CA PRO A 6 -8.80 11.46 10.73
C PRO A 6 -7.41 10.95 11.12
N PHE A 7 -7.34 10.27 12.26
CA PHE A 7 -6.11 9.70 12.78
C PHE A 7 -5.54 8.70 11.75
N THR A 8 -4.29 8.90 11.37
CA THR A 8 -3.54 7.96 10.51
C THR A 8 -2.85 6.97 11.44
N GLU A 9 -2.96 5.68 11.16
CA GLU A 9 -2.21 4.64 11.89
C GLU A 9 -0.72 4.97 11.84
N THR A 10 0.00 4.87 12.95
CA THR A 10 1.46 5.12 12.93
C THR A 10 2.18 3.97 12.23
N ALA A 11 3.39 4.21 11.75
CA ALA A 11 4.19 3.18 11.10
C ALA A 11 4.43 1.97 12.03
N GLU A 12 4.58 2.21 13.34
CA GLU A 12 4.74 1.15 14.34
C GLU A 12 3.48 0.30 14.49
N GLN A 13 2.31 0.94 14.57
CA GLN A 13 1.02 0.25 14.68
C GLN A 13 0.73 -0.61 13.44
N GLU A 14 0.99 -0.06 12.26
CA GLU A 14 0.82 -0.78 11.00
C GLU A 14 1.77 -1.99 10.95
N ARG A 15 3.04 -1.80 11.34
CA ARG A 15 4.02 -2.88 11.40
C ARG A 15 3.57 -4.00 12.33
N GLU A 16 3.12 -3.68 13.55
CA GLU A 16 2.64 -4.67 14.52
C GLU A 16 1.46 -5.47 13.95
N ARG A 17 0.51 -4.79 13.31
CA ARG A 17 -0.63 -5.44 12.64
C ARG A 17 -0.17 -6.38 11.54
N LEU A 18 0.76 -5.94 10.68
CA LEU A 18 1.26 -6.76 9.56
C LEU A 18 2.14 -7.93 10.04
N ALA A 19 2.90 -7.73 11.12
CA ALA A 19 3.74 -8.75 11.73
C ALA A 19 2.93 -9.90 12.33
N SER A 20 1.66 -9.67 12.69
CA SER A 20 0.73 -10.72 13.13
C SER A 20 0.41 -11.75 12.03
N ALA A 21 0.69 -11.44 10.76
CA ALA A 21 0.57 -12.39 9.67
C ALA A 21 1.63 -13.49 9.79
N ALA A 22 1.31 -14.69 9.29
CA ALA A 22 2.21 -15.84 9.34
C ALA A 22 3.56 -15.53 8.68
N THR A 23 4.64 -16.01 9.31
CA THR A 23 6.00 -15.94 8.76
C THR A 23 6.04 -16.57 7.37
N GLY A 24 6.63 -15.87 6.41
CA GLY A 24 6.66 -16.26 4.99
C GLY A 24 5.51 -15.68 4.13
N SER A 25 4.49 -15.06 4.73
CA SER A 25 3.49 -14.30 3.96
C SER A 25 4.06 -12.97 3.43
N LYS A 26 3.55 -12.49 2.29
CA LYS A 26 3.90 -11.18 1.73
C LYS A 26 3.69 -10.04 2.74
N THR A 27 2.58 -10.09 3.47
CA THR A 27 2.23 -9.17 4.56
C THR A 27 3.30 -9.15 5.66
N HIS A 28 3.77 -10.33 6.10
CA HIS A 28 4.83 -10.43 7.10
C HIS A 28 6.16 -9.88 6.55
N ALA A 29 6.52 -10.19 5.30
CA ALA A 29 7.72 -9.64 4.65
C ALA A 29 7.67 -8.11 4.58
N LEU A 30 6.54 -7.53 4.17
CA LEU A 30 6.32 -6.08 4.13
C LEU A 30 6.42 -5.44 5.52
N SER A 31 5.98 -6.12 6.58
CA SER A 31 6.11 -5.60 7.95
C SER A 31 7.57 -5.31 8.35
N THR A 32 8.54 -5.98 7.73
CA THR A 32 9.96 -5.75 8.02
C THR A 32 10.53 -4.51 7.33
N LEU A 33 9.83 -3.93 6.37
CA LEU A 33 10.29 -2.77 5.61
C LEU A 33 9.83 -1.46 6.26
N PRO A 34 10.67 -0.42 6.22
CA PRO A 34 10.28 0.91 6.69
C PRO A 34 9.19 1.50 5.79
N VAL A 35 8.25 2.23 6.40
CA VAL A 35 7.34 3.10 5.66
C VAL A 35 8.14 4.30 5.15
N THR A 36 8.13 4.50 3.83
CA THR A 36 8.89 5.53 3.12
C THR A 36 8.01 6.70 2.70
N ILE A 37 6.76 6.41 2.31
CA ILE A 37 5.80 7.44 1.89
C ILE A 37 4.80 7.66 3.03
N LEU A 38 4.92 8.81 3.69
CA LEU A 38 4.09 9.20 4.84
C LEU A 38 2.86 10.01 4.44
N GLU A 39 2.86 10.54 3.22
CA GLU A 39 1.77 11.36 2.68
C GLU A 39 0.79 10.53 1.84
N TRP A 40 -0.22 11.19 1.28
CA TRP A 40 -1.18 10.51 0.42
C TRP A 40 -0.53 10.25 -0.95
N PRO A 41 -0.30 8.99 -1.36
CA PRO A 41 0.56 8.69 -2.51
C PRO A 41 -0.04 9.02 -3.88
N GLN A 42 -1.20 9.67 -3.95
CA GLN A 42 -1.92 9.90 -5.20
C GLN A 42 -1.12 10.72 -6.17
N ASP A 43 -1.16 10.31 -7.43
CA ASP A 43 -0.46 10.95 -8.54
C ASP A 43 1.08 10.95 -8.38
N LEU A 44 1.62 10.24 -7.38
CA LEU A 44 3.06 10.03 -7.22
C LEU A 44 3.54 8.85 -8.07
N LEU A 45 4.76 8.95 -8.58
CA LEU A 45 5.44 7.83 -9.21
C LEU A 45 6.10 6.96 -8.16
N ILE A 46 5.67 5.71 -8.07
CA ILE A 46 6.08 4.80 -7.00
C ILE A 46 6.58 3.50 -7.60
N GLU A 47 7.83 3.17 -7.30
CA GLU A 47 8.40 1.85 -7.55
C GLU A 47 7.97 0.89 -6.44
N LEU A 48 7.32 -0.21 -6.81
CA LEU A 48 6.82 -1.20 -5.85
C LEU A 48 7.97 -1.96 -5.18
N PRO A 49 7.86 -2.33 -3.89
CA PRO A 49 8.93 -2.99 -3.13
C PRO A 49 9.09 -4.49 -3.47
N TRP A 50 8.70 -4.93 -4.66
CA TRP A 50 8.64 -6.33 -5.07
C TRP A 50 10.02 -7.02 -5.07
N ARG A 51 11.07 -6.25 -5.36
CA ARG A 51 12.47 -6.72 -5.24
C ARG A 51 12.82 -7.17 -3.83
N VAL A 52 12.23 -6.55 -2.81
CA VAL A 52 12.53 -6.81 -1.40
C VAL A 52 11.63 -7.90 -0.82
N THR A 53 10.47 -8.16 -1.43
CA THR A 53 9.53 -9.21 -0.99
C THR A 53 9.79 -10.58 -1.65
N GLY A 54 10.85 -10.73 -2.45
CA GLY A 54 11.20 -12.00 -3.11
C GLY A 54 10.56 -12.22 -4.49
N GLU A 55 9.87 -11.22 -5.05
CA GLU A 55 9.38 -11.19 -6.43
C GLU A 55 10.46 -10.53 -7.32
N SER A 56 11.66 -11.11 -7.27
CA SER A 56 12.94 -10.38 -7.33
C SER A 56 13.46 -9.91 -8.69
N GLU A 57 12.75 -10.13 -9.80
CA GLU A 57 13.35 -9.90 -11.13
C GLU A 57 12.81 -8.68 -11.88
N TYR A 58 11.65 -8.14 -11.47
CA TYR A 58 10.96 -7.14 -12.26
C TYR A 58 10.84 -5.81 -11.53
N ARG A 59 11.13 -4.73 -12.25
CA ARG A 59 10.81 -3.38 -11.81
C ARG A 59 9.38 -3.07 -12.26
N VAL A 60 8.56 -2.55 -11.35
CA VAL A 60 7.22 -2.04 -11.66
C VAL A 60 7.05 -0.68 -10.99
N VAL A 61 6.84 0.33 -11.83
CA VAL A 61 6.56 1.71 -11.44
C VAL A 61 5.11 2.01 -11.76
N VAL A 62 4.39 2.47 -10.74
CA VAL A 62 2.97 2.76 -10.83
C VAL A 62 2.64 4.17 -10.37
N VAL A 63 1.50 4.68 -10.83
CA VAL A 63 0.88 5.91 -10.34
C VAL A 63 -0.47 5.55 -9.74
N PRO A 64 -0.65 5.64 -8.42
CA PRO A 64 -1.93 5.37 -7.78
C PRO A 64 -2.88 6.56 -7.99
N PHE A 65 -4.12 6.30 -8.40
CA PHE A 65 -5.08 7.36 -8.76
C PHE A 65 -6.42 7.24 -8.01
N GLN A 66 -6.76 6.07 -7.46
CA GLN A 66 -8.02 5.88 -6.73
C GLN A 66 -7.85 4.97 -5.52
N PHE A 67 -8.28 5.43 -4.34
CA PHE A 67 -8.33 4.59 -3.14
C PHE A 67 -9.57 3.71 -3.10
N HIS A 68 -9.37 2.50 -2.60
CA HIS A 68 -10.41 1.61 -2.12
C HIS A 68 -10.09 1.24 -0.68
N ALA A 69 -10.83 1.82 0.26
CA ALA A 69 -10.75 1.40 1.65
C ALA A 69 -11.22 -0.06 1.75
N GLU A 70 -10.51 -0.89 2.52
CA GLU A 70 -11.04 -2.20 2.90
C GLU A 70 -12.27 -1.97 3.78
N THR A 71 -13.46 -2.24 3.24
CA THR A 71 -14.70 -2.23 4.01
C THR A 71 -14.60 -3.37 5.03
N GLU A 72 -14.58 -3.05 6.33
CA GLU A 72 -14.65 -4.05 7.40
C GLU A 72 -15.84 -5.01 7.14
N PRO A 73 -15.70 -6.32 7.40
CA PRO A 73 -16.84 -7.21 7.28
C PRO A 73 -17.89 -6.83 8.32
N ALA A 74 -19.11 -6.59 7.84
CA ALA A 74 -20.29 -6.58 8.70
C ALA A 74 -20.47 -8.00 9.25
N ILE A 75 -20.10 -8.23 10.51
CA ILE A 75 -20.70 -9.16 11.50
C ILE A 75 -19.71 -9.33 12.67
N GLY A 76 -20.13 -8.89 13.87
CA GLY A 76 -19.68 -9.46 15.14
C GLY A 76 -18.36 -9.01 15.78
N ARG A 77 -17.51 -8.21 15.12
CA ARG A 77 -16.35 -7.59 15.79
C ARG A 77 -16.71 -6.18 16.27
N GLN A 78 -16.41 -5.88 17.54
CA GLN A 78 -16.65 -4.57 18.14
C GLN A 78 -16.22 -3.47 17.16
N ARG A 79 -17.15 -2.60 16.78
CA ARG A 79 -16.85 -1.38 16.03
C ARG A 79 -15.82 -0.60 16.83
N GLU A 80 -14.56 -0.63 16.41
CA GLU A 80 -13.59 0.33 16.92
C GLU A 80 -14.11 1.73 16.58
N PRO A 81 -14.14 2.67 17.55
CA PRO A 81 -14.67 3.99 17.28
C PRO A 81 -13.69 4.72 16.37
N ARG A 82 -14.18 5.04 15.16
CA ARG A 82 -13.75 6.07 14.18
C ARG A 82 -13.25 5.52 12.84
N PRO A 83 -13.45 6.25 11.74
CA PRO A 83 -12.80 5.98 10.47
C PRO A 83 -11.31 6.27 10.62
N ARG A 84 -10.53 5.25 10.96
CA ARG A 84 -9.07 5.34 10.94
C ARG A 84 -8.65 5.32 9.48
N LYS A 85 -7.87 6.31 9.02
CA LYS A 85 -7.15 6.20 7.75
C LYS A 85 -5.99 5.25 7.99
N ARG A 86 -6.30 3.96 8.03
CA ARG A 86 -5.31 2.90 8.03
C ARG A 86 -4.71 2.82 6.63
N HIS A 87 -3.48 2.32 6.52
CA HIS A 87 -2.99 1.75 5.25
C HIS A 87 -3.67 0.39 4.96
N SER A 88 -4.94 0.23 5.35
CA SER A 88 -5.80 -0.93 5.10
C SER A 88 -6.74 -0.63 3.95
N GLY A 89 -6.36 -1.09 2.79
CA GLY A 89 -7.02 -0.75 1.55
C GLY A 89 -6.14 -1.09 0.38
N SER A 90 -6.65 -0.78 -0.79
CA SER A 90 -5.93 -0.96 -2.04
C SER A 90 -6.09 0.28 -2.90
N TRP A 91 -5.18 0.44 -3.82
CA TRP A 91 -5.14 1.51 -4.77
C TRP A 91 -5.26 0.95 -6.15
N ASP A 92 -6.16 1.53 -6.94
CA ASP A 92 -6.06 1.35 -8.37
C ASP A 92 -4.90 2.23 -8.85
N CYS A 93 -3.96 1.59 -9.51
CA CYS A 93 -2.72 2.18 -9.99
C CYS A 93 -2.58 1.95 -11.49
N ILE A 94 -2.01 2.93 -12.18
CA ILE A 94 -1.64 2.83 -13.59
C ILE A 94 -0.17 2.43 -13.67
N VAL A 95 0.15 1.39 -14.45
CA VAL A 95 1.54 1.01 -14.73
C VAL A 95 2.15 1.98 -15.73
N VAL A 96 3.20 2.69 -15.30
CA VAL A 96 3.94 3.68 -16.10
C VAL A 96 5.24 3.12 -16.64
N ALA A 97 5.89 2.21 -15.91
CA ALA A 97 7.03 1.45 -16.39
C ALA A 97 7.01 0.06 -15.76
N SER A 98 7.32 -0.98 -16.53
CA SER A 98 7.35 -2.35 -16.04
C SER A 98 8.24 -3.21 -16.93
N ASP A 99 9.11 -3.99 -16.29
CA ASP A 99 9.90 -5.03 -16.95
C ASP A 99 9.20 -6.40 -16.89
N HIS A 100 8.04 -6.47 -16.22
CA HIS A 100 7.32 -7.73 -15.99
C HIS A 100 6.51 -8.15 -17.24
N PRO A 101 6.67 -9.40 -17.74
CA PRO A 101 6.03 -9.85 -18.99
C PRO A 101 4.49 -9.85 -18.93
N ALA A 102 3.92 -10.03 -17.73
CA ALA A 102 2.46 -9.99 -17.52
C ALA A 102 1.88 -8.58 -17.28
N TYR A 103 2.72 -7.55 -17.13
CA TYR A 103 2.27 -6.18 -16.84
C TYR A 103 2.84 -5.21 -17.88
N PRO A 104 2.19 -5.07 -19.04
CA PRO A 104 2.66 -4.17 -20.09
C PRO A 104 2.58 -2.71 -19.65
N VAL A 105 3.53 -1.92 -20.13
CA VAL A 105 3.48 -0.46 -20.05
C VAL A 105 2.36 0.05 -20.96
N GLY A 106 1.60 1.06 -20.52
CA GLY A 106 0.60 1.72 -21.37
C GLY A 106 -0.83 1.79 -20.82
N GLY A 107 -1.01 1.88 -19.50
CA GLY A 107 -2.33 2.15 -18.92
C GLY A 107 -3.02 0.94 -18.29
N HIS A 108 -2.32 -0.18 -18.11
CA HIS A 108 -2.84 -1.31 -17.35
C HIS A 108 -3.12 -0.89 -15.91
N ARG A 109 -4.32 -1.26 -15.43
CA ARG A 109 -4.78 -0.94 -14.08
C ARG A 109 -4.51 -2.12 -13.16
N LEU A 110 -3.78 -1.86 -12.09
CA LEU A 110 -3.49 -2.82 -11.04
C LEU A 110 -4.10 -2.37 -9.74
N ARG A 111 -4.61 -3.33 -8.97
CA ARG A 111 -5.04 -3.08 -7.61
C ARG A 111 -3.94 -3.48 -6.65
N ILE A 112 -3.26 -2.49 -6.07
CA ILE A 112 -2.11 -2.70 -5.20
C ILE A 112 -2.49 -2.37 -3.76
N PRO A 113 -2.20 -3.24 -2.78
CA PRO A 113 -2.41 -2.94 -1.36
C PRO A 113 -1.67 -1.65 -0.95
N ALA A 114 -2.32 -0.82 -0.14
CA ALA A 114 -1.71 0.44 0.34
C ALA A 114 -0.39 0.19 1.08
N ILE A 115 -0.28 -0.95 1.77
CA ILE A 115 0.93 -1.38 2.48
C ILE A 115 2.14 -1.56 1.55
N GLU A 116 1.93 -1.93 0.28
CA GLU A 116 2.99 -2.05 -0.72
C GLU A 116 3.39 -0.67 -1.23
N ILE A 117 2.40 0.19 -1.48
CA ILE A 117 2.61 1.55 -1.99
C ILE A 117 3.44 2.38 -1.01
N VAL A 118 3.11 2.36 0.29
CA VAL A 118 3.81 3.21 1.29
C VAL A 118 5.22 2.76 1.63
N ARG A 119 5.57 1.52 1.26
CA ARG A 119 6.92 0.95 1.36
C ARG A 119 7.67 1.02 0.03
N GLY A 120 7.02 1.53 -1.02
CA GLY A 120 7.62 1.74 -2.31
C GLY A 120 8.56 2.95 -2.33
N THR A 121 9.39 3.02 -3.36
CA THR A 121 10.31 4.16 -3.53
C THR A 121 9.66 5.21 -4.42
N GLN A 122 9.52 6.43 -3.91
CA GLN A 122 9.04 7.57 -4.69
C GLN A 122 10.11 7.98 -5.71
N ILE A 123 9.70 8.14 -6.96
CA ILE A 123 10.55 8.62 -8.06
C ILE A 123 10.23 10.08 -8.32
N PHE A 124 11.26 10.92 -8.31
CA PHE A 124 11.16 12.32 -8.72
C PHE A 124 11.64 12.46 -10.17
N ILE A 125 10.90 13.22 -10.98
CA ILE A 125 11.26 13.58 -12.36
C ILE A 125 11.47 15.09 -12.41
#